data_AF-A0A2D9A3R0-F1
#
_entry.id   AF-A0A2D9A3R0-F1
#
_cell.length_a   1.000
_cell.length_b   1.000
_cell.length_c   1.000
_cell.angle_alpha   90.00
_cell.angle_beta   90.00
_cell.angle_gamma   90.00
#
_symmetry.space_group_name_H-M   'P 1'
#
loop_
_entity.id
_entity.type
_entity.pdbx_description
1 polymer ?
#
loop_
_entity_poly.entity_id
_entity_poly.type
_entity_poly.pdbx_seq_one_letter_code
_entity_poly.pdbx_strand_id
1 'polypeptide(L)'
;MTTKLHEEMDTAIARMRNPTDANILADVNAAVDFLKGPSFVQGNKIGIVGFCYGGQVSYLAACNISDRAASIGCGRSVGRSLIGP
;
A
#
# COMPACT_ATOMS: atom_id res chain seq x y z
N MET A 1 -0.67 -5.87 34.14
CA MET A 1 -0.29 -4.84 33.16
C MET A 1 0.28 -5.54 31.93
N THR A 2 -0.31 -5.26 30.78
CA THR A 2 -0.16 -5.95 29.49
C THR A 2 1.20 -5.68 28.83
N THR A 3 2.09 -6.67 28.81
CA THR A 3 3.34 -6.69 28.00
C THR A 3 3.09 -7.14 26.55
N LYS A 4 1.89 -6.90 26.00
CA LYS A 4 1.43 -7.48 24.73
C LYS A 4 1.64 -6.62 23.48
N LEU A 5 2.49 -5.59 23.54
CA LEU A 5 2.79 -4.72 22.39
C LEU A 5 4.16 -4.98 21.74
N HIS A 6 5.11 -5.60 22.45
CA HIS A 6 6.49 -5.74 21.95
C HIS A 6 6.77 -7.15 21.40
N GLU A 7 6.17 -8.19 22.00
CA GLU A 7 6.44 -9.60 21.66
C GLU A 7 6.00 -9.96 20.23
N GLU A 8 5.00 -9.26 19.69
CA GLU A 8 4.48 -9.51 18.34
C GLU A 8 5.12 -8.62 17.26
N MET A 9 6.08 -7.76 17.62
CA MET A 9 6.72 -6.84 16.67
C MET A 9 7.52 -7.60 15.61
N ASP A 10 8.24 -8.65 15.99
CA ASP A 10 8.98 -9.47 15.04
C ASP A 10 8.03 -10.18 14.05
N THR A 11 6.92 -10.72 14.57
CA THR A 11 5.86 -11.34 13.74
C THR A 11 5.22 -10.32 12.80
N ALA A 12 4.95 -9.09 13.27
CA ALA A 12 4.40 -8.02 12.46
C ALA A 12 5.38 -7.57 11.36
N ILE A 13 6.68 -7.47 11.67
CA ILE A 13 7.73 -7.14 10.70
C ILE A 13 7.88 -8.25 9.66
N ALA A 14 7.83 -9.52 10.07
CA ALA A 14 7.89 -10.66 9.16
C ALA A 14 6.70 -10.64 8.19
N ARG A 15 5.49 -10.41 8.69
CA ARG A 15 4.28 -10.28 7.86
C ARG A 15 4.34 -9.09 6.90
N MET A 16 4.93 -7.96 7.31
CA MET A 16 5.14 -6.82 6.41
C MET A 16 6.15 -7.08 5.28
N ARG A 17 7.04 -8.07 5.43
CA ARG A 17 8.07 -8.41 4.41
C ARG A 17 7.62 -9.52 3.45
N ASN A 18 6.54 -10.22 3.77
CA ASN A 18 6.04 -11.36 3.02
C ASN A 18 5.30 -11.04 1.71
N PRO A 19 4.54 -9.93 1.58
CA PRO A 19 3.82 -9.62 0.36
C PRO A 19 4.78 -9.32 -0.79
N THR A 20 4.49 -9.88 -1.96
CA THR A 20 5.14 -9.49 -3.21
C THR A 20 4.49 -8.22 -3.75
N ASP A 21 5.21 -7.47 -4.58
CA ASP A 21 4.68 -6.25 -5.22
C ASP A 21 3.41 -6.55 -6.04
N ALA A 22 3.33 -7.72 -6.67
CA ALA A 22 2.15 -8.17 -7.41
C ALA A 22 0.92 -8.35 -6.50
N ASN A 23 1.08 -8.95 -5.32
CA ASN A 23 -0.02 -9.11 -4.36
C ASN A 23 -0.49 -7.74 -3.84
N ILE A 24 0.46 -6.84 -3.55
CA ILE A 24 0.14 -5.48 -3.10
C ILE A 24 -0.69 -4.75 -4.17
N LEU A 25 -0.28 -4.82 -5.44
CA LEU A 25 -1.00 -4.17 -6.53
C LEU A 25 -2.39 -4.78 -6.76
N ALA A 26 -2.53 -6.10 -6.64
CA ALA A 26 -3.83 -6.78 -6.74
C ALA A 26 -4.79 -6.30 -5.64
N ASP A 27 -4.32 -6.23 -4.38
CA ASP A 27 -5.12 -5.76 -3.25
C ASP A 27 -5.52 -4.28 -3.41
N VAL A 28 -4.59 -3.43 -3.86
CA VAL A 28 -4.89 -2.01 -4.11
C VAL A 28 -5.92 -1.84 -5.22
N ASN A 29 -5.83 -2.60 -6.32
CA ASN A 29 -6.83 -2.56 -7.38
C ASN A 29 -8.21 -3.02 -6.89
N ALA A 30 -8.28 -4.12 -6.14
CA ALA A 30 -9.52 -4.61 -5.56
C ALA A 30 -10.17 -3.56 -4.63
N ALA A 31 -9.35 -2.86 -3.83
CA ALA A 31 -9.82 -1.77 -2.98
C ALA A 31 -10.34 -0.57 -3.81
N VAL A 32 -9.63 -0.18 -4.86
CA VAL A 32 -10.07 0.89 -5.77
C VAL A 32 -11.38 0.54 -6.46
N ASP A 33 -11.53 -0.69 -6.94
CA ASP A 33 -12.76 -1.15 -7.60
C ASP A 33 -13.94 -1.23 -6.64
N PHE A 34 -13.70 -1.66 -5.40
CA PHE A 34 -14.71 -1.60 -4.33
C PHE A 34 -15.17 -0.16 -4.07
N LEU A 35 -14.23 0.79 -4.02
CA LEU A 35 -14.54 2.21 -3.79
C LEU A 35 -15.29 2.87 -4.95
N LYS A 36 -15.23 2.33 -6.16
CA LYS A 36 -16.01 2.83 -7.32
C LYS A 36 -17.49 2.46 -7.26
N GLY A 37 -17.87 1.45 -6.48
CA GLY A 37 -19.25 0.96 -6.40
C GLY A 37 -20.25 1.96 -5.80
N PRO A 38 -19.95 2.60 -4.66
CA PRO A 38 -20.90 3.52 -4.01
C PRO A 38 -21.08 4.84 -4.75
N SER A 39 -22.33 5.30 -4.88
CA SER A 39 -22.69 6.54 -5.61
C SER A 39 -22.19 7.84 -4.99
N PHE A 40 -21.75 7.82 -3.73
CA PHE A 40 -21.20 8.99 -3.04
C PHE A 40 -19.68 9.14 -3.23
N VAL A 41 -19.02 8.18 -3.88
CA VAL A 41 -17.58 8.25 -4.18
C VAL A 41 -17.40 8.78 -5.60
N GLN A 42 -16.50 9.76 -5.76
CA GLN A 42 -16.02 10.15 -7.08
C GLN A 42 -15.06 9.07 -7.58
N GLY A 43 -15.59 8.03 -8.24
CA GLY A 43 -14.82 6.86 -8.66
C GLY A 43 -13.63 7.17 -9.58
N ASN A 44 -13.68 8.30 -10.30
CA ASN A 44 -12.59 8.82 -11.13
C ASN A 44 -11.58 9.70 -10.37
N LYS A 45 -11.76 9.90 -9.06
CA LYS A 45 -10.90 10.73 -8.20
C LYS A 45 -10.50 10.04 -6.91
N ILE A 46 -10.00 8.81 -7.03
CA ILE A 46 -9.48 8.05 -5.90
C ILE A 46 -7.98 8.36 -5.73
N GLY A 47 -7.58 8.76 -4.51
CA GLY A 47 -6.19 9.04 -4.15
C GLY A 47 -5.67 8.03 -3.15
N ILE A 48 -4.35 7.76 -3.18
CA ILE A 48 -3.69 6.80 -2.28
C ILE A 48 -2.68 7.55 -1.40
N VAL A 49 -2.79 7.41 -0.08
CA VAL A 49 -1.87 8.04 0.88
C VAL A 49 -1.29 6.97 1.80
N GLY A 50 0.02 7.00 2.04
CA GLY A 50 0.67 5.97 2.87
C GLY A 50 1.93 6.45 3.59
N PHE A 51 2.18 5.82 4.75
CA PHE A 51 3.31 6.11 5.64
C PHE A 51 4.17 4.85 5.90
N CYS A 52 5.49 5.02 6.03
CA CYS A 52 6.46 3.94 6.27
C CYS A 52 6.40 2.85 5.18
N TYR A 53 5.90 1.64 5.47
CA TYR A 53 5.67 0.60 4.47
C TYR A 53 4.62 1.02 3.43
N GLY A 54 3.59 1.73 3.87
CA GLY A 54 2.55 2.28 2.98
C GLY A 54 3.09 3.32 1.99
N GLY A 55 4.26 3.92 2.24
CA GLY A 55 4.94 4.80 1.29
C GLY A 55 5.37 4.05 0.03
N GLN A 56 5.95 2.85 0.19
CA GLN A 56 6.30 1.96 -0.93
C GLN A 56 5.05 1.54 -1.71
N VAL A 57 3.99 1.16 -1.00
CA VAL A 57 2.70 0.78 -1.62
C VAL A 57 2.11 1.93 -2.43
N SER A 58 2.12 3.15 -1.87
CA SER A 58 1.61 4.36 -2.54
C SER A 58 2.38 4.68 -3.82
N TYR A 59 3.70 4.46 -3.79
CA TYR A 59 4.56 4.62 -4.97
C TYR A 59 4.30 3.54 -6.03
N LEU A 60 4.24 2.27 -5.64
CA LEU A 60 3.95 1.17 -6.57
C LEU A 60 2.60 1.37 -7.27
N ALA A 61 1.58 1.77 -6.51
CA ALA A 61 0.29 2.14 -7.05
C ALA A 61 0.35 3.36 -7.99
N ALA A 62 1.36 4.23 -7.87
CA ALA A 62 1.53 5.39 -8.76
C ALA A 62 2.02 5.00 -10.13
N CYS A 63 2.90 4.02 -10.19
CA CYS A 63 3.49 3.57 -11.43
C CYS A 63 2.57 2.61 -12.20
N ASN A 64 1.68 1.90 -11.51
CA ASN A 64 0.95 0.77 -12.09
C ASN A 64 -0.57 0.98 -12.19
N ILE A 65 -1.15 1.99 -11.54
CA ILE A 65 -2.61 2.22 -11.54
C ILE A 65 -2.90 3.59 -12.16
N SER A 66 -3.39 3.59 -13.39
CA SER A 66 -3.71 4.80 -14.15
C SER A 66 -5.05 5.45 -13.74
N ASP A 67 -5.94 4.70 -13.09
CA ASP A 67 -7.29 5.15 -12.71
C ASP A 67 -7.31 5.85 -11.33
N ARG A 68 -6.29 6.67 -11.07
CA ARG A 68 -6.01 7.25 -9.77
C ARG A 68 -5.72 8.74 -9.91
N ALA A 69 -6.31 9.56 -9.05
CA ALA A 69 -6.10 11.01 -9.10
C ALA A 69 -4.77 11.47 -8.50
N ALA A 70 -4.31 10.85 -7.40
CA ALA A 70 -3.08 11.28 -6.74
C ALA A 70 -2.49 10.17 -5.86
N SER A 71 -1.19 10.26 -5.58
CA SER A 71 -0.64 9.63 -4.38
C SER A 71 0.36 10.46 -3.64
N ILE A 72 0.38 10.24 -2.33
CA ILE A 72 1.33 10.85 -1.42
C ILE A 72 1.92 9.74 -0.54
N GLY A 73 3.23 9.55 -0.62
CA GLY A 73 3.96 8.59 0.20
C GLY A 73 4.96 9.32 1.10
N CYS A 74 4.94 9.03 2.40
CA CYS A 74 5.93 9.53 3.34
C CYS A 74 6.69 8.34 3.98
N GLY A 75 7.97 8.17 3.62
CA GLY A 75 8.84 7.11 4.14
C GLY A 75 9.19 5.99 3.13
N ARG A 76 10.04 5.05 3.60
CA ARG A 76 10.70 3.90 2.92
C ARG A 76 11.07 4.09 1.43
N SER A 77 12.36 4.07 1.13
CA SER A 77 12.88 4.06 -0.25
C SER A 77 12.39 2.84 -1.03
N VAL A 78 11.88 3.07 -2.25
CA VAL A 78 11.38 2.05 -3.20
C VAL A 78 12.48 1.09 -3.72
N GLY A 79 13.70 1.21 -3.22
CA GLY A 79 14.90 0.56 -3.72
C GLY A 79 14.91 -0.97 -3.67
N ARG A 80 13.95 -1.64 -3.03
CA ARG A 80 13.89 -3.12 -3.08
C ARG A 80 13.10 -3.66 -4.28
N SER A 81 12.25 -2.84 -4.90
CA SER A 81 11.42 -3.25 -6.05
C SER A 81 12.03 -2.80 -7.39
N LEU A 82 12.81 -1.70 -7.39
CA LEU A 82 13.48 -1.17 -8.59
C LEU A 82 14.93 -1.64 -8.76
N ILE A 83 15.52 -2.21 -7.73
CA ILE A 83 16.84 -2.84 -7.80
C ILE A 83 16.53 -4.34 -7.75
N GLY A 84 16.45 -4.96 -8.92
CA GLY A 84 16.49 -6.42 -9.03
C GLY A 84 17.76 -6.99 -8.37
N PRO A 85 17.91 -8.32 -8.30
CA PRO A 85 19.12 -8.92 -7.76
C PRO A 85 20.40 -8.39 -8.42
#